data_AF-A0A1T3NMJ1-F1
#
_entry.id   AF-A0A1T3NMJ1-F1
#
_cell.length_a   1.000
_cell.length_b   1.000
_cell.length_c   1.000
_cell.angle_alpha   90.00
_cell.angle_beta   90.00
_cell.angle_gamma   90.00
#
_symmetry.space_group_name_H-M   'P 1'
#
loop_
_entity.id
_entity.type
_entity.pdbx_description
1 polymer ?
#
loop_
_entity_poly.entity_id
_entity_poly.type
_entity_poly.pdbx_seq_one_letter_code
_entity_poly.pdbx_strand_id
1 'polypeptide(L)'
;MEPTVRVSTLELFFDLVFVFTVTQLTAAIAHELNPTGITRVVLMLALIWWMYSGYVWLTNTVPPTTPVRQALLMVGMAGFLVVALAVPHAFDGTGEAFGFGYLMLSGVHFAMFLASGGTRRAFVRIAPFNMSSTALIVVGGFLDTTAQLAVWAAALVVQIITPYVAGNDGFRLSVPHFVERHGLVVIVALGESVIAIGVGAQGLALNATLIATAASTLTVCFAIWWAYFGAEDDERAVAVLERLEPKARNLRALNIYGYVHYGLLLGMLLFAAGVKGAMARPSDRLDTVHAGTLVGGLALYLASVVATRRAFRITPNGYRIGAVMTLLATIPIGRFGSALVQIAAIAAILIAYGMLETRHRHRHPGPLDAHTASVEAARPR
;
A
#
# COMPACT_ATOMS: atom_id res chain seq x y z
N MET A 1 5.11 8.12 -31.04
CA MET A 1 4.83 8.00 -29.59
C MET A 1 3.55 7.20 -29.48
N GLU A 2 3.57 5.99 -28.93
CA GLU A 2 2.31 5.33 -28.55
C GLU A 2 1.60 6.24 -27.53
N PRO A 3 0.27 6.43 -27.64
CA PRO A 3 -0.47 7.25 -26.69
C PRO A 3 -0.25 6.70 -25.28
N THR A 4 0.14 7.57 -24.35
CA THR A 4 0.26 7.20 -22.94
C THR A 4 -1.10 6.71 -22.46
N VAL A 5 -1.17 5.43 -22.10
CA VAL A 5 -2.37 4.84 -21.48
C VAL A 5 -2.51 5.53 -20.13
N ARG A 6 -3.46 6.46 -20.02
CA ARG A 6 -3.81 7.12 -18.75
C ARG A 6 -4.71 6.20 -17.93
N VAL A 7 -4.61 6.31 -16.61
CA VAL A 7 -5.52 5.63 -15.68
C VAL A 7 -6.97 6.02 -15.98
N SER A 8 -7.82 5.01 -16.16
CA SER A 8 -9.25 5.22 -16.43
C SER A 8 -10.02 5.62 -15.17
N THR A 9 -11.12 6.34 -15.34
CA THR A 9 -12.01 6.69 -14.20
C THR A 9 -12.56 5.46 -13.49
N LEU A 10 -12.75 4.35 -14.22
CA LEU A 10 -13.19 3.09 -13.64
C LEU A 10 -12.11 2.43 -12.77
N GLU A 11 -10.85 2.55 -13.15
CA GLU A 11 -9.72 2.13 -12.31
C GLU A 11 -9.61 2.99 -11.04
N LEU A 12 -9.88 4.30 -11.12
CA LEU A 12 -9.98 5.15 -9.93
C LEU A 12 -11.15 4.77 -9.04
N PHE A 13 -12.31 4.41 -9.62
CA PHE A 13 -13.46 3.95 -8.85
C PHE A 13 -13.19 2.61 -8.18
N PHE A 14 -12.46 1.71 -8.83
CA PHE A 14 -11.95 0.48 -8.22
C PHE A 14 -11.08 0.77 -7.00
N ASP A 15 -10.15 1.73 -7.10
CA ASP A 15 -9.31 2.14 -5.97
C ASP A 15 -10.14 2.74 -4.83
N LEU A 16 -11.23 3.45 -5.13
CA LEU A 16 -12.14 3.97 -4.10
C LEU A 16 -12.82 2.84 -3.32
N VAL A 17 -13.21 1.74 -3.97
CA VAL A 17 -13.72 0.55 -3.25
C VAL A 17 -12.61 -0.10 -2.42
N PHE A 18 -11.37 -0.09 -2.92
CA PHE A 18 -10.21 -0.55 -2.16
C PHE A 18 -9.92 0.33 -0.92
N VAL A 19 -10.21 1.65 -0.95
CA VAL A 19 -10.13 2.52 0.25
C VAL A 19 -10.92 1.92 1.39
N PHE A 20 -12.15 1.45 1.15
CA PHE A 20 -12.97 0.84 2.19
C PHE A 20 -12.29 -0.41 2.80
N THR A 21 -11.60 -1.20 1.98
CA THR A 21 -10.82 -2.34 2.48
C THR A 21 -9.70 -1.89 3.42
N VAL A 22 -8.99 -0.80 3.06
CA VAL A 22 -7.94 -0.20 3.91
C VAL A 22 -8.54 0.32 5.23
N THR A 23 -9.72 0.94 5.20
CA THR A 23 -10.44 1.39 6.40
C THR A 23 -10.78 0.22 7.31
N GLN A 24 -11.32 -0.88 6.77
CA GLN A 24 -11.72 -2.06 7.53
C GLN A 24 -10.52 -2.77 8.16
N LEU A 25 -9.41 -2.91 7.42
CA LEU A 25 -8.17 -3.49 7.95
C LEU A 25 -7.58 -2.60 9.06
N THR A 26 -7.60 -1.28 8.89
CA THR A 26 -7.13 -0.33 9.91
C THR A 26 -7.99 -0.38 11.16
N ALA A 27 -9.32 -0.48 11.01
CA ALA A 27 -10.25 -0.65 12.13
C ALA A 27 -10.01 -1.97 12.87
N ALA A 28 -9.76 -3.08 12.15
CA ALA A 28 -9.42 -4.37 12.74
C ALA A 28 -8.12 -4.30 13.58
N ILE A 29 -7.08 -3.62 13.10
CA ILE A 29 -5.85 -3.36 13.88
C ILE A 29 -6.16 -2.56 15.14
N ALA A 30 -6.96 -1.50 15.03
CA ALA A 30 -7.29 -0.64 16.16
C ALA A 30 -8.15 -1.36 17.22
N HIS A 31 -9.02 -2.29 16.80
CA HIS A 31 -9.86 -3.07 17.69
C HIS A 31 -9.07 -4.13 18.48
N GLU A 32 -8.18 -4.87 17.80
CA GLU A 32 -7.32 -5.89 18.42
C GLU A 32 -5.84 -5.54 18.30
N LEU A 33 -5.42 -4.46 18.98
CA LEU A 33 -4.02 -4.01 18.96
C LEU A 33 -3.11 -4.87 19.85
N ASN A 34 -2.94 -6.13 19.45
CA ASN A 34 -2.09 -7.14 20.07
C ASN A 34 -1.43 -8.02 18.97
N PRO A 35 -0.45 -8.87 19.31
CA PRO A 35 0.24 -9.68 18.31
C PRO A 35 -0.70 -10.55 17.45
N THR A 36 -1.73 -11.15 18.04
CA THR A 36 -2.70 -11.99 17.33
C THR A 36 -3.51 -11.19 16.31
N GLY A 37 -4.09 -10.06 16.72
CA GLY A 37 -4.85 -9.18 15.83
C GLY A 37 -3.99 -8.64 14.69
N ILE A 38 -2.76 -8.24 14.98
CA ILE A 38 -1.80 -7.81 13.96
C ILE A 38 -1.48 -8.96 12.99
N THR A 39 -1.21 -10.18 13.47
CA THR A 39 -0.96 -11.34 12.59
C THR A 39 -2.15 -11.64 11.67
N ARG A 40 -3.38 -11.59 12.19
CA ARG A 40 -4.61 -11.76 11.40
C ARG A 40 -4.71 -10.72 10.29
N VAL A 41 -4.49 -9.43 10.62
CA VAL A 41 -4.56 -8.35 9.62
C VAL A 41 -3.42 -8.42 8.61
N VAL A 42 -2.20 -8.76 9.04
CA VAL A 42 -1.06 -9.01 8.14
C VAL A 42 -1.42 -10.10 7.12
N LEU A 43 -2.00 -11.21 7.57
CA LEU A 43 -2.41 -12.28 6.68
C LEU A 43 -3.53 -11.84 5.72
N MET A 44 -4.59 -11.20 6.23
CA MET A 44 -5.68 -10.70 5.39
C MET A 44 -5.20 -9.68 4.36
N LEU A 45 -4.40 -8.69 4.78
CA LEU A 45 -3.81 -7.70 3.89
C LEU A 45 -2.99 -8.39 2.81
N ALA A 46 -2.21 -9.42 3.13
CA ALA A 46 -1.40 -10.11 2.13
C ALA A 46 -2.24 -10.81 1.05
N LEU A 47 -3.32 -11.50 1.46
CA LEU A 47 -4.24 -12.16 0.53
C LEU A 47 -5.00 -11.16 -0.35
N ILE A 48 -5.51 -10.09 0.26
CA ILE A 48 -6.24 -9.01 -0.41
C ILE A 48 -5.31 -8.27 -1.38
N TRP A 49 -4.10 -7.94 -0.93
CA TRP A 49 -3.10 -7.23 -1.70
C TRP A 49 -2.64 -8.03 -2.93
N TRP A 50 -2.51 -9.35 -2.80
CA TRP A 50 -2.26 -10.23 -3.93
C TRP A 50 -3.29 -10.02 -5.04
N MET A 51 -4.57 -10.02 -4.68
CA MET A 51 -5.64 -9.84 -5.64
C MET A 51 -5.69 -8.40 -6.17
N TYR A 52 -5.51 -7.39 -5.33
CA TYR A 52 -5.46 -5.99 -5.78
C TYR A 52 -4.33 -5.79 -6.81
N SER A 53 -3.12 -6.26 -6.50
CA SER A 53 -1.99 -6.23 -7.42
C SER A 53 -2.33 -7.00 -8.70
N GLY A 54 -2.95 -8.17 -8.58
CA GLY A 54 -3.47 -8.95 -9.70
C GLY A 54 -4.40 -8.16 -10.62
N TYR A 55 -5.27 -7.31 -10.07
CA TYR A 55 -6.14 -6.40 -10.84
C TYR A 55 -5.35 -5.25 -11.48
N VAL A 56 -4.32 -4.72 -10.83
CA VAL A 56 -3.42 -3.74 -11.47
C VAL A 56 -2.70 -4.35 -12.67
N TRP A 57 -2.21 -5.59 -12.56
CA TRP A 57 -1.67 -6.35 -13.69
C TRP A 57 -2.71 -6.60 -14.78
N LEU A 58 -3.95 -6.91 -14.38
CA LEU A 58 -5.07 -7.16 -15.29
C LEU A 58 -5.41 -5.92 -16.11
N THR A 59 -5.67 -4.78 -15.49
CA THR A 59 -6.08 -3.57 -16.23
C THR A 59 -4.92 -2.97 -17.03
N ASN A 60 -3.68 -3.18 -16.60
CA ASN A 60 -2.49 -2.84 -17.37
C ASN A 60 -2.37 -3.66 -18.67
N THR A 61 -2.71 -4.96 -18.61
CA THR A 61 -2.59 -5.88 -19.76
C THR A 61 -3.85 -5.89 -20.63
N VAL A 62 -5.02 -5.77 -20.00
CA VAL A 62 -6.36 -5.91 -20.56
C VAL A 62 -7.19 -4.69 -20.14
N PRO A 63 -6.97 -3.53 -20.78
CA PRO A 63 -7.68 -2.31 -20.41
C PRO A 63 -9.21 -2.48 -20.50
N PRO A 64 -9.97 -1.88 -19.55
CA PRO A 64 -11.43 -1.99 -19.51
C PRO A 64 -12.10 -1.01 -20.50
N THR A 65 -11.81 -1.17 -21.79
CA THR A 65 -12.30 -0.29 -22.87
C THR A 65 -13.62 -0.74 -23.50
N THR A 66 -14.08 -1.95 -23.20
CA THR A 66 -15.36 -2.49 -23.72
C THR A 66 -16.39 -2.61 -22.60
N PRO A 67 -17.70 -2.48 -22.90
CA PRO A 67 -18.75 -2.58 -21.89
C PRO A 67 -18.70 -3.90 -21.09
N VAL A 68 -18.35 -5.01 -21.75
CA VAL A 68 -18.21 -6.32 -21.08
C VAL A 68 -17.07 -6.30 -20.06
N ARG A 69 -15.90 -5.74 -20.40
CA ARG A 69 -14.77 -5.64 -19.47
C ARG A 69 -15.05 -4.66 -18.33
N GLN A 70 -15.77 -3.57 -18.61
CA GLN A 70 -16.19 -2.61 -17.60
C GLN A 70 -17.18 -3.25 -16.61
N ALA A 71 -18.18 -3.98 -17.12
CA ALA A 71 -19.13 -4.72 -16.29
C ALA A 71 -18.43 -5.79 -15.43
N LEU A 72 -17.50 -6.56 -16.01
CA LEU A 72 -16.69 -7.52 -15.27
C LEU A 72 -15.86 -6.83 -14.17
N LEU A 73 -15.27 -5.67 -14.44
CA LEU A 73 -14.53 -4.92 -13.43
C LEU A 73 -15.44 -4.44 -12.30
N MET A 74 -16.68 -4.01 -12.60
CA MET A 74 -17.68 -3.65 -11.59
C MET A 74 -18.10 -4.87 -10.73
N VAL A 75 -18.24 -6.05 -11.33
CA VAL A 75 -18.44 -7.31 -10.59
C VAL A 75 -17.23 -7.59 -9.69
N GLY A 76 -16.01 -7.35 -10.17
CA GLY A 76 -14.80 -7.38 -9.35
C GLY A 76 -14.88 -6.43 -8.14
N MET A 77 -15.32 -5.19 -8.34
CA MET A 77 -15.52 -4.24 -7.25
C MET A 77 -16.52 -4.74 -6.20
N ALA A 78 -17.62 -5.36 -6.63
CA ALA A 78 -18.58 -5.98 -5.71
C ALA A 78 -17.93 -7.11 -4.88
N GLY A 79 -17.09 -7.94 -5.50
CA GLY A 79 -16.29 -8.94 -4.78
C GLY A 79 -15.36 -8.32 -3.74
N PHE A 80 -14.66 -7.23 -4.08
CA PHE A 80 -13.80 -6.50 -3.13
C PHE A 80 -14.60 -5.93 -1.97
N LEU A 81 -15.78 -5.38 -2.25
CA LEU A 81 -16.67 -4.86 -1.22
C LEU A 81 -17.10 -5.97 -0.25
N VAL A 82 -17.47 -7.16 -0.75
CA VAL A 82 -17.82 -8.31 0.10
C VAL A 82 -16.64 -8.73 0.98
N VAL A 83 -15.43 -8.81 0.40
CA VAL A 83 -14.20 -9.11 1.16
C VAL A 83 -13.98 -8.07 2.26
N ALA A 84 -14.10 -6.77 1.93
CA ALA A 84 -13.93 -5.68 2.90
C ALA A 84 -14.97 -5.70 4.03
N LEU A 85 -16.24 -6.00 3.72
CA LEU A 85 -17.30 -6.16 4.71
C LEU A 85 -17.03 -7.33 5.66
N ALA A 86 -16.38 -8.38 5.17
CA ALA A 86 -16.03 -9.56 5.95
C ALA A 86 -14.76 -9.38 6.80
N VAL A 87 -13.91 -8.39 6.54
CA VAL A 87 -12.63 -8.19 7.27
C VAL A 87 -12.80 -8.11 8.80
N PRO A 88 -13.74 -7.34 9.37
CA PRO A 88 -13.83 -7.16 10.82
C PRO A 88 -14.06 -8.46 11.59
N HIS A 89 -14.81 -9.40 11.00
CA HIS A 89 -15.18 -10.67 11.63
C HIS A 89 -14.65 -11.89 10.88
N ALA A 90 -13.58 -11.69 10.10
CA ALA A 90 -13.08 -12.72 9.18
C ALA A 90 -12.69 -14.02 9.89
N PHE A 91 -12.29 -13.98 11.17
CA PHE A 91 -11.80 -15.13 11.94
C PHE A 91 -12.78 -15.64 13.02
N ASP A 92 -13.95 -15.03 13.13
CA ASP A 92 -14.92 -15.21 14.21
C ASP A 92 -16.39 -15.14 13.77
N GLY A 93 -16.69 -14.94 12.47
CA GLY A 93 -18.07 -15.03 11.99
C GLY A 93 -18.35 -14.78 10.51
N THR A 94 -17.40 -14.24 9.73
CA THR A 94 -17.62 -13.90 8.31
C THR A 94 -16.54 -14.46 7.37
N GLY A 95 -15.87 -15.54 7.78
CA GLY A 95 -14.80 -16.18 7.00
C GLY A 95 -15.30 -16.71 5.65
N GLU A 96 -16.50 -17.27 5.60
CA GLU A 96 -17.14 -17.77 4.38
C GLU A 96 -17.48 -16.63 3.41
N ALA A 97 -17.94 -15.49 3.93
CA ALA A 97 -18.17 -14.29 3.11
C ALA A 97 -16.87 -13.76 2.52
N PHE A 98 -15.78 -13.75 3.30
CA PHE A 98 -14.44 -13.44 2.81
C PHE A 98 -14.03 -14.40 1.68
N GLY A 99 -14.23 -15.70 1.88
CA GLY A 99 -13.96 -16.76 0.90
C GLY A 99 -14.72 -16.57 -0.41
N PHE A 100 -16.04 -16.38 -0.36
CA PHE A 100 -16.87 -16.21 -1.56
C PHE A 100 -16.62 -14.88 -2.27
N GLY A 101 -16.38 -13.79 -1.52
CA GLY A 101 -15.93 -12.52 -2.11
C GLY A 101 -14.61 -12.69 -2.85
N TYR A 102 -13.64 -13.41 -2.27
CA TYR A 102 -12.37 -13.72 -2.91
C TYR A 102 -12.52 -14.60 -4.15
N LEU A 103 -13.43 -15.58 -4.11
CA LEU A 103 -13.77 -16.43 -5.25
C LEU A 103 -14.35 -15.61 -6.40
N MET A 104 -15.25 -14.66 -6.10
CA MET A 104 -15.83 -13.74 -7.08
C MET A 104 -14.74 -12.90 -7.77
N LEU A 105 -13.81 -12.33 -7.00
CA LEU A 105 -12.64 -11.62 -7.52
C LEU A 105 -11.79 -12.49 -8.44
N SER A 106 -11.46 -13.69 -7.97
CA SER A 106 -10.62 -14.64 -8.69
C SER A 106 -11.29 -15.10 -10.00
N GLY A 107 -12.61 -15.29 -9.99
CA GLY A 107 -13.39 -15.67 -11.16
C GLY A 107 -13.44 -14.58 -12.22
N VAL A 108 -13.67 -13.32 -11.83
CA VAL A 108 -13.61 -12.16 -12.74
C VAL A 108 -12.21 -12.00 -13.33
N HIS A 109 -11.18 -12.05 -12.47
CA HIS A 109 -9.77 -11.97 -12.88
C HIS A 109 -9.43 -13.04 -13.90
N PHE A 110 -9.85 -14.27 -13.64
CA PHE A 110 -9.67 -15.41 -14.54
C PHE A 110 -10.41 -15.24 -15.86
N ALA A 111 -11.68 -14.82 -15.83
CA ALA A 111 -12.49 -14.62 -17.04
C ALA A 111 -11.87 -13.55 -17.96
N MET A 112 -11.42 -12.43 -17.40
CA MET A 112 -10.85 -11.33 -18.19
C MET A 112 -9.49 -11.71 -18.83
N PHE A 113 -8.62 -12.42 -18.11
CA PHE A 113 -7.36 -12.91 -18.70
C PHE A 113 -7.54 -14.08 -19.66
N LEU A 114 -8.55 -14.94 -19.47
CA LEU A 114 -8.82 -16.02 -20.42
C LEU A 114 -9.34 -15.46 -21.75
N ALA A 115 -10.08 -14.35 -21.70
CA ALA A 115 -10.57 -13.62 -22.86
C ALA A 115 -9.48 -12.77 -23.57
N SER A 116 -8.29 -12.59 -22.98
CA SER A 116 -7.21 -11.81 -23.59
C SER A 116 -6.30 -12.66 -24.47
N GLY A 117 -6.51 -12.62 -25.79
CA GLY A 117 -5.79 -13.47 -26.75
C GLY A 117 -4.25 -13.41 -26.67
N GLY A 118 -3.67 -12.24 -26.36
CA GLY A 118 -2.21 -12.04 -26.31
C GLY A 118 -1.52 -12.54 -25.04
N THR A 119 -2.23 -12.64 -23.91
CA THR A 119 -1.66 -13.00 -22.59
C THR A 119 -2.27 -14.25 -21.97
N ARG A 120 -3.26 -14.86 -22.64
CA ARG A 120 -3.89 -16.12 -22.25
C ARG A 120 -2.88 -17.22 -21.92
N ARG A 121 -1.84 -17.40 -22.73
CA ARG A 121 -0.84 -18.48 -22.53
C ARG A 121 -0.04 -18.29 -21.24
N ALA A 122 0.37 -17.06 -20.93
CA ALA A 122 1.05 -16.74 -19.68
C ALA A 122 0.11 -16.92 -18.48
N PHE A 123 -1.15 -16.49 -18.63
CA PHE A 123 -2.15 -16.61 -17.57
C PHE A 123 -2.52 -18.07 -17.24
N VAL A 124 -2.74 -18.93 -18.24
CA VAL A 124 -3.11 -20.34 -18.04
C VAL A 124 -2.07 -21.11 -17.22
N ARG A 125 -0.81 -20.66 -17.21
CA ARG A 125 0.26 -21.25 -16.40
C ARG A 125 0.19 -20.86 -14.92
N ILE A 126 -0.31 -19.66 -14.62
CA ILE A 126 -0.47 -19.11 -13.27
C ILE A 126 -1.85 -19.49 -12.68
N ALA A 127 -2.85 -19.66 -13.54
CA ALA A 127 -4.22 -19.86 -13.12
C ALA A 127 -4.45 -21.05 -12.17
N PRO A 128 -3.84 -22.24 -12.36
CA PRO A 128 -3.99 -23.35 -11.40
C PRO A 128 -3.57 -22.96 -9.99
N PHE A 129 -2.44 -22.26 -9.85
CA PHE A 129 -1.95 -21.82 -8.54
C PHE A 129 -2.88 -20.77 -7.90
N ASN A 130 -3.35 -19.80 -8.68
CA ASN A 130 -4.33 -18.82 -8.19
C ASN A 130 -5.63 -19.52 -7.77
N MET A 131 -6.16 -20.46 -8.56
CA MET A 131 -7.37 -21.21 -8.20
C MET A 131 -7.17 -22.10 -6.96
N SER A 132 -5.99 -22.72 -6.81
CA SER A 132 -5.65 -23.46 -5.59
C SER A 132 -5.60 -22.55 -4.36
N SER A 133 -4.98 -21.38 -4.48
CA SER A 133 -4.97 -20.37 -3.41
C SER A 133 -6.40 -19.91 -3.07
N THR A 134 -7.21 -19.59 -4.07
CA THR A 134 -8.62 -19.23 -3.89
C THR A 134 -9.41 -20.34 -3.20
N ALA A 135 -9.22 -21.60 -3.60
CA ALA A 135 -9.87 -22.74 -2.98
C ALA A 135 -9.47 -22.88 -1.50
N LEU A 136 -8.18 -22.69 -1.17
CA LEU A 136 -7.72 -22.66 0.22
C LEU A 136 -8.37 -21.50 1.00
N ILE A 137 -8.50 -20.31 0.41
CA ILE A 137 -9.14 -19.17 1.07
C ILE A 137 -10.63 -19.46 1.35
N VAL A 138 -11.34 -20.02 0.37
CA VAL A 138 -12.75 -20.44 0.51
C VAL A 138 -12.88 -21.50 1.60
N VAL A 139 -12.11 -22.58 1.53
CA VAL A 139 -12.14 -23.67 2.53
C VAL A 139 -11.81 -23.13 3.92
N GLY A 140 -10.75 -22.31 4.03
CA GLY A 140 -10.35 -21.70 5.28
C GLY A 140 -11.44 -20.82 5.90
N GLY A 141 -12.29 -20.19 5.08
CA GLY A 141 -13.42 -19.41 5.55
C GLY A 141 -14.47 -20.19 6.33
N PHE A 142 -14.52 -21.51 6.19
CA PHE A 142 -15.42 -22.39 6.96
C PHE A 142 -14.75 -23.07 8.16
N LEU A 143 -13.49 -22.76 8.43
CA LEU A 143 -12.72 -23.38 9.51
C LEU A 143 -12.68 -22.47 10.73
N ASP A 144 -12.45 -23.07 11.90
CA ASP A 144 -12.24 -22.32 13.12
C ASP A 144 -10.84 -21.70 13.18
N THR A 145 -10.77 -20.52 13.77
CA THR A 145 -9.62 -19.61 13.97
C THR A 145 -8.23 -20.18 13.63
N THR A 146 -7.72 -21.19 14.34
CA THR A 146 -6.36 -21.72 14.15
C THR A 146 -6.21 -22.48 12.83
N ALA A 147 -7.18 -23.33 12.50
CA ALA A 147 -7.20 -24.07 11.25
C ALA A 147 -7.39 -23.12 10.05
N GLN A 148 -8.25 -22.12 10.21
CA GLN A 148 -8.41 -21.04 9.23
C GLN A 148 -7.10 -20.29 8.98
N LEU A 149 -6.41 -19.85 10.05
CA LEU A 149 -5.13 -19.15 9.94
C LEU A 149 -4.06 -19.99 9.23
N ALA A 150 -3.96 -21.28 9.54
CA ALA A 150 -3.03 -22.19 8.89
C ALA A 150 -3.34 -22.37 7.39
N VAL A 151 -4.61 -22.55 7.03
CA VAL A 151 -5.05 -22.74 5.63
C VAL A 151 -4.89 -21.46 4.81
N TRP A 152 -5.22 -20.30 5.37
CA TRP A 152 -4.99 -19.00 4.73
C TRP A 152 -3.50 -18.68 4.59
N ALA A 153 -2.67 -19.05 5.57
CA ALA A 153 -1.22 -18.96 5.44
C ALA A 153 -0.70 -19.86 4.30
N ALA A 154 -1.23 -21.08 4.16
CA ALA A 154 -0.91 -21.95 3.03
C ALA A 154 -1.33 -21.32 1.68
N ALA A 155 -2.49 -20.66 1.63
CA ALA A 155 -2.94 -19.93 0.45
C ALA A 155 -1.97 -18.80 0.06
N LEU A 156 -1.44 -18.07 1.04
CA LEU A 156 -0.41 -17.04 0.83
C LEU A 156 0.91 -17.65 0.33
N VAL A 157 1.33 -18.79 0.86
CA VAL A 157 2.54 -19.50 0.38
C VAL A 157 2.39 -19.86 -1.10
N VAL A 158 1.23 -20.37 -1.50
CA VAL A 158 0.93 -20.67 -2.91
C VAL A 158 1.06 -19.39 -3.76
N GLN A 159 0.48 -18.27 -3.32
CA GLN A 159 0.59 -16.98 -4.02
C GLN A 159 2.04 -16.53 -4.20
N ILE A 160 2.83 -16.53 -3.13
CA ILE A 160 4.23 -16.08 -3.17
C ILE A 160 5.07 -16.94 -4.11
N ILE A 161 4.88 -18.26 -4.11
CA ILE A 161 5.68 -19.20 -4.92
C ILE A 161 5.29 -19.14 -6.41
N THR A 162 4.02 -18.85 -6.71
CA THR A 162 3.44 -18.85 -8.06
C THR A 162 4.32 -18.19 -9.13
N PRO A 163 4.76 -16.91 -9.00
CA PRO A 163 5.53 -16.23 -10.06
C PRO A 163 6.93 -16.82 -10.28
N TYR A 164 7.48 -17.55 -9.31
CA TYR A 164 8.80 -18.17 -9.39
C TYR A 164 8.76 -19.58 -9.99
N VAL A 165 7.65 -20.32 -9.75
CA VAL A 165 7.45 -21.68 -10.29
C VAL A 165 6.76 -21.64 -11.64
N ALA A 166 5.65 -20.90 -11.74
CA ALA A 166 4.94 -20.74 -13.00
C ALA A 166 5.72 -19.84 -13.97
N GLY A 167 6.50 -18.87 -13.49
CA GLY A 167 7.19 -17.90 -14.34
C GLY A 167 6.30 -16.71 -14.74
N ASN A 168 6.92 -15.56 -14.99
CA ASN A 168 6.27 -14.25 -15.19
C ASN A 168 6.40 -13.69 -16.62
N ASP A 169 6.92 -14.49 -17.54
CA ASP A 169 7.06 -14.18 -18.96
C ASP A 169 5.70 -14.14 -19.66
N GLY A 170 5.58 -13.29 -20.67
CA GLY A 170 4.38 -13.17 -21.52
C GLY A 170 3.34 -12.14 -21.06
N PHE A 171 3.50 -11.52 -19.89
CA PHE A 171 2.73 -10.33 -19.51
C PHE A 171 3.40 -9.08 -20.09
N ARG A 172 2.63 -8.28 -20.83
CA ARG A 172 3.07 -6.96 -21.30
C ARG A 172 2.80 -5.96 -20.18
N LEU A 173 3.83 -5.22 -19.80
CA LEU A 173 3.76 -4.22 -18.74
C LEU A 173 3.92 -2.82 -19.34
N SER A 174 2.84 -2.03 -19.32
CA SER A 174 2.94 -0.58 -19.48
C SER A 174 3.48 0.01 -18.17
N VAL A 175 4.77 0.32 -18.16
CA VAL A 175 5.49 0.73 -16.94
C VAL A 175 4.92 2.02 -16.35
N PRO A 176 4.71 3.12 -17.11
CA PRO A 176 4.18 4.37 -16.54
C PRO A 176 2.83 4.16 -15.86
N HIS A 177 1.88 3.49 -16.54
CA HIS A 177 0.56 3.17 -15.97
C HIS A 177 0.65 2.32 -14.71
N PHE A 178 1.56 1.34 -14.70
CA PHE A 178 1.73 0.46 -13.55
C PHE A 178 2.28 1.21 -12.33
N VAL A 179 3.29 2.07 -12.52
CA VAL A 179 3.85 2.91 -11.46
C VAL A 179 2.80 3.90 -10.95
N GLU A 180 2.06 4.55 -11.85
CA GLU A 180 0.98 5.49 -11.52
C GLU A 180 -0.09 4.83 -10.65
N ARG A 181 -0.58 3.63 -11.03
CA ARG A 181 -1.56 2.84 -10.25
C ARG A 181 -1.09 2.53 -8.83
N HIS A 182 0.19 2.21 -8.65
CA HIS A 182 0.73 1.97 -7.31
C HIS A 182 0.93 3.27 -6.52
N GLY A 183 1.20 4.39 -7.18
CA GLY A 183 1.13 5.71 -6.54
C GLY A 183 -0.27 6.01 -6.01
N LEU A 184 -1.31 5.74 -6.80
CA LEU A 184 -2.70 5.99 -6.40
C LEU A 184 -3.12 5.20 -5.16
N VAL A 185 -2.68 3.95 -5.01
CA VAL A 185 -2.97 3.19 -3.77
C VAL A 185 -2.28 3.78 -2.54
N VAL A 186 -1.11 4.41 -2.70
CA VAL A 186 -0.46 5.16 -1.62
C VAL A 186 -1.28 6.38 -1.23
N ILE A 187 -1.83 7.13 -2.20
CA ILE A 187 -2.75 8.24 -1.92
C ILE A 187 -4.00 7.76 -1.18
N VAL A 188 -4.57 6.62 -1.56
CA VAL A 188 -5.70 5.99 -0.87
C VAL A 188 -5.37 5.70 0.60
N ALA A 189 -4.23 5.08 0.88
CA ALA A 189 -3.80 4.76 2.24
C ALA A 189 -3.44 6.01 3.07
N LEU A 190 -2.92 7.06 2.45
CA LEU A 190 -2.79 8.38 3.08
C LEU A 190 -4.15 8.98 3.43
N GLY A 191 -5.15 8.80 2.56
CA GLY A 191 -6.54 9.16 2.83
C GLY A 191 -7.07 8.52 4.11
N GLU A 192 -6.81 7.22 4.35
CA GLU A 192 -7.19 6.55 5.60
C GLU A 192 -6.51 7.18 6.83
N SER A 193 -5.25 7.61 6.71
CA SER A 193 -4.56 8.30 7.81
C SER A 193 -5.23 9.65 8.14
N VAL A 194 -5.80 10.35 7.15
CA VAL A 194 -6.59 11.58 7.37
C VAL A 194 -7.96 11.25 7.96
N ILE A 195 -8.65 10.21 7.47
CA ILE A 195 -9.92 9.74 8.03
C ILE A 195 -9.76 9.35 9.51
N ALA A 196 -8.65 8.70 9.86
CA ALA A 196 -8.31 8.32 11.23
C ALA A 196 -8.26 9.52 12.19
N ILE A 197 -7.87 10.71 11.72
CA ILE A 197 -7.93 11.95 12.52
C ILE A 197 -9.38 12.26 12.90
N GLY A 198 -10.28 12.27 11.92
CA GLY A 198 -11.69 12.57 12.12
C GLY A 198 -12.39 11.53 13.00
N VAL A 199 -12.17 10.24 12.73
CA VAL A 199 -12.73 9.14 13.52
C VAL A 199 -12.24 9.17 14.96
N GLY A 200 -10.93 9.33 15.19
CA GLY A 200 -10.38 9.40 16.54
C GLY A 200 -10.80 10.66 17.32
N ALA A 201 -11.20 11.73 16.63
CA ALA A 201 -11.73 12.95 17.24
C ALA A 201 -13.23 12.91 17.55
N GLN A 202 -13.95 11.85 17.14
CA GLN A 202 -15.40 11.76 17.31
C GLN A 202 -15.81 11.88 18.78
N GLY A 203 -16.82 12.71 19.04
CA GLY A 203 -17.35 12.95 20.39
C GLY A 203 -16.48 13.87 21.27
N LEU A 204 -15.35 14.37 20.78
CA LEU A 204 -14.49 15.31 21.52
C LEU A 204 -14.86 16.76 21.22
N ALA A 205 -14.73 17.62 22.24
CA ALA A 205 -14.83 19.06 22.05
C ALA A 205 -13.64 19.59 21.26
N LEU A 206 -13.91 20.45 20.27
CA LEU A 206 -12.87 21.09 19.47
C LEU A 206 -12.12 22.13 20.31
N ASN A 207 -10.98 21.74 20.86
CA ASN A 207 -10.09 22.58 21.66
C ASN A 207 -8.69 22.68 21.05
N ALA A 208 -7.85 23.56 21.61
CA ALA A 208 -6.49 23.80 21.10
C ALA A 208 -5.64 22.51 21.05
N THR A 209 -5.76 21.62 22.04
CA THR A 209 -5.02 20.35 22.07
C THR A 209 -5.41 19.44 20.91
N LEU A 210 -6.71 19.28 20.66
CA LEU A 210 -7.22 18.45 19.57
C LEU A 210 -6.80 19.02 18.21
N ILE A 211 -6.92 20.33 18.02
CA ILE A 211 -6.47 21.02 16.81
C ILE A 211 -4.95 20.84 16.59
N ALA A 212 -4.14 21.01 17.64
CA ALA A 212 -2.69 20.83 17.56
C ALA A 212 -2.31 19.37 17.20
N THR A 213 -3.05 18.39 17.73
CA THR A 213 -2.82 16.96 17.46
C THR A 213 -3.21 16.61 16.03
N ALA A 214 -4.36 17.10 15.56
CA ALA A 214 -4.81 16.95 14.18
C ALA A 214 -3.83 17.61 13.19
N ALA A 215 -3.40 18.85 13.46
CA ALA A 215 -2.45 19.58 12.63
C ALA A 215 -1.07 18.89 12.58
N SER A 216 -0.60 18.37 13.73
CA SER A 216 0.65 17.62 13.79
C SER A 216 0.54 16.31 13.00
N THR A 217 -0.58 15.59 13.13
CA THR A 217 -0.84 14.36 12.37
C THR A 217 -0.92 14.63 10.87
N LEU A 218 -1.61 15.70 10.46
CA LEU A 218 -1.68 16.12 9.06
C LEU A 218 -0.30 16.51 8.53
N THR A 219 0.54 17.14 9.35
CA THR A 219 1.95 17.43 9.00
C THR A 219 2.75 16.14 8.79
N VAL A 220 2.49 15.10 9.58
CA VAL A 220 3.07 13.76 9.33
C VAL A 220 2.61 13.22 7.98
N CYS A 221 1.30 13.26 7.68
CA CYS A 221 0.74 12.84 6.39
C CYS A 221 1.40 13.56 5.20
N PHE A 222 1.60 14.88 5.33
CA PHE A 222 2.33 15.67 4.35
C PHE A 222 3.78 15.18 4.20
N ALA A 223 4.51 15.02 5.29
CA ALA A 223 5.91 14.62 5.22
C ALA A 223 6.11 13.22 4.61
N ILE A 224 5.23 12.26 4.91
CA ILE A 224 5.28 10.93 4.28
C ILE A 224 4.87 10.97 2.81
N TRP A 225 3.92 11.83 2.42
CA TRP A 225 3.60 12.08 1.01
C TRP A 225 4.82 12.63 0.26
N TRP A 226 5.51 13.64 0.82
CA TRP A 226 6.75 14.19 0.25
C TRP A 226 7.87 13.15 0.15
N ALA A 227 7.97 12.26 1.14
CA ALA A 227 8.94 11.18 1.11
C ALA A 227 8.69 10.22 -0.07
N TYR A 228 7.45 9.97 -0.46
CA TYR A 228 7.15 9.07 -1.59
C TYR A 228 7.12 9.78 -2.95
N PHE A 229 6.42 10.91 -3.07
CA PHE A 229 6.18 11.60 -4.35
C PHE A 229 7.12 12.78 -4.62
N GLY A 230 7.59 13.48 -3.58
CA GLY A 230 8.23 14.79 -3.71
C GLY A 230 9.66 14.77 -4.27
N ALA A 231 10.08 13.67 -4.87
CA ALA A 231 11.45 13.35 -5.23
C ALA A 231 11.64 12.93 -6.69
N GLU A 232 10.55 12.87 -7.47
CA GLU A 232 10.54 12.29 -8.82
C GLU A 232 11.08 10.84 -8.84
N ASP A 233 10.95 10.14 -7.70
CA ASP A 233 11.43 8.77 -7.54
C ASP A 233 10.64 7.80 -8.45
N ASP A 234 9.39 8.15 -8.78
CA ASP A 234 8.50 7.45 -9.71
C ASP A 234 8.97 7.56 -11.17
N GLU A 235 9.33 8.75 -11.65
CA GLU A 235 9.91 8.93 -12.99
C GLU A 235 11.21 8.14 -13.15
N ARG A 236 12.05 8.14 -12.11
CA ARG A 236 13.28 7.34 -12.08
C ARG A 236 12.98 5.84 -12.07
N ALA A 237 11.96 5.41 -11.33
CA ALA A 237 11.51 4.01 -11.34
C ALA A 237 11.05 3.57 -12.74
N VAL A 238 10.27 4.42 -13.43
CA VAL A 238 9.84 4.19 -14.82
C VAL A 238 11.06 4.04 -15.74
N ALA A 239 11.97 5.01 -15.71
CA ALA A 239 13.16 5.02 -16.56
C ALA A 239 14.07 3.80 -16.35
N VAL A 240 14.17 3.28 -15.12
CA VAL A 240 14.93 2.05 -14.82
C VAL A 240 14.19 0.82 -15.34
N LEU A 241 12.89 0.69 -15.09
CA LEU A 241 12.10 -0.47 -15.51
C LEU A 241 12.01 -0.60 -17.03
N GLU A 242 11.88 0.50 -17.76
CA GLU A 242 11.81 0.50 -19.23
C GLU A 242 13.09 0.03 -19.90
N ARG A 243 14.24 0.15 -19.24
CA ARG A 243 15.54 -0.35 -19.73
C ARG A 243 15.77 -1.83 -19.46
N LEU A 244 14.93 -2.48 -18.66
CA LEU A 244 15.06 -3.90 -18.36
C LEU A 244 14.38 -4.74 -19.44
N GLU A 245 14.98 -5.89 -19.73
CA GLU A 245 14.37 -6.97 -20.51
C GLU A 245 13.02 -7.40 -19.91
N PRO A 246 12.01 -7.79 -20.72
CA PRO A 246 10.63 -8.00 -20.25
C PRO A 246 10.50 -8.91 -19.02
N LYS A 247 11.22 -10.03 -18.98
CA LYS A 247 11.19 -10.96 -17.83
C LYS A 247 11.79 -10.33 -16.56
N ALA A 248 12.93 -9.66 -16.69
CA ALA A 248 13.60 -8.99 -15.58
C ALA A 248 12.78 -7.78 -15.08
N ARG A 249 12.13 -7.06 -16.01
CA ARG A 249 11.19 -5.97 -15.73
C ARG A 249 10.01 -6.45 -14.91
N ASN A 250 9.32 -7.51 -15.34
CA ASN A 250 8.17 -8.04 -14.62
C ASN A 250 8.55 -8.54 -13.22
N LEU A 251 9.68 -9.22 -13.09
CA LEU A 251 10.17 -9.67 -11.78
C LEU A 251 10.53 -8.49 -10.87
N ARG A 252 11.19 -7.46 -11.41
CA ARG A 252 11.53 -6.24 -10.65
C ARG A 252 10.28 -5.50 -10.21
N ALA A 253 9.29 -5.36 -11.10
CA ALA A 253 8.00 -4.75 -10.82
C ALA A 253 7.28 -5.52 -9.70
N LEU A 254 7.15 -6.84 -9.80
CA LEU A 254 6.56 -7.68 -8.76
C LEU A 254 7.29 -7.55 -7.42
N ASN A 255 8.62 -7.60 -7.41
CA ASN A 255 9.38 -7.55 -6.16
C ASN A 255 9.17 -6.21 -5.41
N ILE A 256 9.11 -5.10 -6.15
CA ILE A 256 9.02 -3.77 -5.56
C ILE A 256 7.57 -3.39 -5.29
N TYR A 257 6.72 -3.45 -6.32
CA TYR A 257 5.34 -3.02 -6.26
C TYR A 257 4.39 -4.10 -5.74
N GLY A 258 4.80 -5.37 -5.72
CA GLY A 258 4.13 -6.41 -4.96
C GLY A 258 4.64 -6.45 -3.52
N TYR A 259 5.88 -6.89 -3.29
CA TYR A 259 6.33 -7.23 -1.94
C TYR A 259 6.79 -6.03 -1.09
N VAL A 260 7.55 -5.08 -1.65
CA VAL A 260 7.99 -3.91 -0.86
C VAL A 260 6.83 -2.96 -0.58
N HIS A 261 5.91 -2.77 -1.53
CA HIS A 261 4.71 -1.95 -1.34
C HIS A 261 3.73 -2.54 -0.32
N TYR A 262 3.69 -3.86 -0.17
CA TYR A 262 2.95 -4.48 0.94
C TYR A 262 3.42 -3.94 2.30
N GLY A 263 4.73 -3.85 2.53
CA GLY A 263 5.29 -3.26 3.75
C GLY A 263 4.95 -1.78 3.89
N LEU A 264 4.99 -1.04 2.78
CA LEU A 264 4.63 0.37 2.72
C LEU A 264 3.17 0.60 3.14
N LEU A 265 2.23 -0.18 2.59
CA LEU A 265 0.82 -0.12 2.96
C LEU A 265 0.62 -0.53 4.42
N LEU A 266 1.15 -1.68 4.84
CA LEU A 266 1.05 -2.14 6.23
C LEU A 266 1.54 -1.07 7.22
N GLY A 267 2.64 -0.38 6.90
CA GLY A 267 3.16 0.73 7.70
C GLY A 267 2.16 1.88 7.85
N MET A 268 1.48 2.26 6.77
CA MET A 268 0.42 3.29 6.83
C MET A 268 -0.82 2.82 7.60
N LEU A 269 -1.24 1.56 7.44
CA LEU A 269 -2.36 1.00 8.20
C LEU A 269 -2.08 1.00 9.70
N LEU A 270 -0.86 0.58 10.11
CA LEU A 270 -0.41 0.64 11.50
C LEU A 270 -0.37 2.09 12.02
N PHE A 271 0.19 3.01 11.24
CA PHE A 271 0.20 4.43 11.61
C PHE A 271 -1.22 4.98 11.80
N ALA A 272 -2.13 4.72 10.86
CA ALA A 272 -3.52 5.17 10.94
C ALA A 272 -4.26 4.57 12.14
N ALA A 273 -4.03 3.30 12.47
CA ALA A 273 -4.58 2.68 13.69
C ALA A 273 -4.04 3.36 14.96
N GLY A 274 -2.74 3.67 15.01
CA GLY A 274 -2.13 4.42 16.10
C GLY A 274 -2.70 5.84 16.23
N VAL A 275 -2.98 6.52 15.11
CA VAL A 275 -3.60 7.85 15.08
C VAL A 275 -4.99 7.81 15.70
N LYS A 276 -5.84 6.81 15.41
CA LYS A 276 -7.17 6.68 16.01
C LYS A 276 -7.10 6.69 17.55
N GLY A 277 -6.19 5.90 18.12
CA GLY A 277 -5.97 5.83 19.57
C GLY A 277 -5.40 7.13 20.15
N ALA A 278 -4.46 7.77 19.46
CA ALA A 278 -3.84 9.02 19.90
C ALA A 278 -4.80 10.21 19.87
N MET A 279 -5.67 10.29 18.85
CA MET A 279 -6.66 11.34 18.69
C MET A 279 -7.80 11.25 19.73
N ALA A 280 -8.13 10.04 20.19
CA ALA A 280 -9.16 9.84 21.20
C ALA A 280 -8.79 10.42 22.57
N ARG A 281 -7.49 10.48 22.88
CA ARG A 281 -6.97 11.02 24.15
C ARG A 281 -5.65 11.79 23.95
N PRO A 282 -5.69 13.00 23.35
CA PRO A 282 -4.48 13.67 22.89
C PRO A 282 -3.53 14.13 24.01
N SER A 283 -4.08 14.46 25.18
CA SER A 283 -3.32 14.89 26.37
C SER A 283 -2.76 13.72 27.17
N ASP A 284 -3.25 12.50 26.95
CA ASP A 284 -2.94 11.38 27.80
C ASP A 284 -1.66 10.68 27.33
N ARG A 285 -1.05 9.96 28.27
CA ARG A 285 0.03 9.02 27.98
C ARG A 285 -0.51 7.88 27.13
N LEU A 286 0.29 7.48 26.14
CA LEU A 286 0.05 6.27 25.39
C LEU A 286 0.67 5.09 26.12
N ASP A 287 0.02 3.93 26.09
CA ASP A 287 0.72 2.70 26.43
C ASP A 287 1.83 2.42 25.38
N THR A 288 2.67 1.44 25.67
CA THR A 288 3.82 1.13 24.80
C THR A 288 3.41 0.57 23.45
N VAL A 289 2.26 -0.10 23.38
CA VAL A 289 1.76 -0.69 22.14
C VAL A 289 1.25 0.39 21.21
N HIS A 290 0.48 1.37 21.71
CA HIS A 290 -0.01 2.50 20.93
C HIS A 290 1.12 3.44 20.50
N ALA A 291 2.01 3.81 21.43
CA ALA A 291 3.19 4.62 21.13
C ALA A 291 4.12 3.93 20.12
N GLY A 292 4.29 2.61 20.26
CA GLY A 292 5.06 1.76 19.36
C GLY A 292 4.41 1.59 17.98
N THR A 293 3.09 1.47 17.91
CA THR A 293 2.33 1.29 16.66
C THR A 293 2.42 2.53 15.77
N LEU A 294 2.25 3.74 16.33
CA LEU A 294 2.41 4.99 15.60
C LEU A 294 3.76 5.07 14.87
N VAL A 295 4.83 4.86 15.63
CA VAL A 295 6.19 5.02 15.11
C VAL A 295 6.66 3.82 14.31
N GLY A 296 6.25 2.61 14.69
CA GLY A 296 6.56 1.36 13.99
C GLY A 296 5.95 1.34 12.60
N GLY A 297 4.72 1.84 12.45
CA GLY A 297 4.08 2.03 11.15
C GLY A 297 4.87 2.97 10.24
N LEU A 298 5.26 4.15 10.74
CA LEU A 298 6.07 5.12 9.99
C LEU A 298 7.48 4.60 9.68
N ALA A 299 8.10 3.88 10.60
CA ALA A 299 9.40 3.25 10.40
C ALA A 299 9.33 2.20 9.29
N LEU A 300 8.30 1.35 9.29
CA LEU A 300 8.07 0.36 8.25
C LEU A 300 7.79 1.01 6.89
N TYR A 301 6.99 2.08 6.87
CA TYR A 301 6.74 2.89 5.67
C TYR A 301 8.05 3.44 5.09
N LEU A 302 8.84 4.16 5.88
CA LEU A 302 10.10 4.76 5.42
C LEU A 302 11.14 3.71 5.03
N ALA A 303 11.21 2.58 5.76
CA ALA A 303 12.09 1.47 5.40
C ALA A 303 11.71 0.88 4.04
N SER A 304 10.41 0.73 3.77
CA SER A 304 9.90 0.26 2.46
C SER A 304 10.22 1.25 1.35
N VAL A 305 10.06 2.55 1.61
CA VAL A 305 10.47 3.61 0.68
C VAL A 305 11.98 3.56 0.37
N VAL A 306 12.83 3.38 1.40
CA VAL A 306 14.28 3.22 1.22
C VAL A 306 14.61 1.95 0.44
N ALA A 307 13.91 0.84 0.68
CA ALA A 307 14.09 -0.40 -0.07
C ALA A 307 13.75 -0.21 -1.55
N THR A 308 12.64 0.46 -1.87
CA THR A 308 12.26 0.84 -3.24
C THR A 308 13.34 1.67 -3.91
N ARG A 309 13.81 2.73 -3.23
CA ARG A 309 14.88 3.60 -3.77
C ARG A 309 16.17 2.86 -4.02
N ARG A 310 16.62 2.00 -3.09
CA ARG A 310 17.80 1.15 -3.28
C ARG A 310 17.63 0.22 -4.47
N ALA A 311 16.45 -0.37 -4.65
CA ALA A 311 16.16 -1.26 -5.76
C ALA A 311 16.21 -0.53 -7.12
N PHE A 312 15.94 0.78 -7.15
CA PHE A 312 16.09 1.65 -8.33
C PHE A 312 17.39 2.48 -8.34
N ARG A 313 18.33 2.21 -7.43
CA ARG A 313 19.61 2.93 -7.28
C ARG A 313 19.45 4.45 -7.11
N ILE A 314 18.38 4.86 -6.45
CA ILE A 314 18.09 6.26 -6.13
C ILE A 314 18.76 6.62 -4.80
N THR A 315 19.49 7.74 -4.78
CA THR A 315 20.22 8.29 -3.64
C THR A 315 19.86 9.76 -3.41
N PRO A 316 20.14 10.35 -2.23
CA PRO A 316 20.70 9.74 -1.01
C PRO A 316 19.64 9.09 -0.11
N ASN A 317 19.94 7.94 0.49
CA ASN A 317 19.04 7.24 1.43
C ASN A 317 19.34 7.52 2.91
N GLY A 318 20.49 8.13 3.22
CA GLY A 318 20.97 8.31 4.60
C GLY A 318 20.00 9.12 5.48
N TYR A 319 19.37 10.16 4.93
CA TYR A 319 18.40 10.97 5.66
C TYR A 319 17.17 10.18 6.10
N ARG A 320 16.61 9.33 5.22
CA ARG A 320 15.44 8.51 5.56
C ARG A 320 15.77 7.39 6.54
N ILE A 321 16.98 6.82 6.45
CA ILE A 321 17.47 5.84 7.43
C ILE A 321 17.66 6.50 8.79
N GLY A 322 18.27 7.69 8.84
CA GLY A 322 18.39 8.48 10.05
C GLY A 322 17.02 8.80 10.65
N ALA A 323 16.06 9.21 9.82
CA ALA A 323 14.68 9.46 10.24
C ALA A 323 14.05 8.23 10.90
N VAL A 324 14.18 7.03 10.32
CA VAL A 324 13.68 5.78 10.92
C VAL A 324 14.26 5.59 12.34
N MET A 325 15.57 5.74 12.50
CA MET A 325 16.21 5.55 13.81
C MET A 325 15.78 6.60 14.84
N THR A 326 15.69 7.87 14.42
CA THR A 326 15.25 8.96 15.30
C THR A 326 13.77 8.85 15.66
N LEU A 327 12.93 8.41 14.72
CA LEU A 327 11.51 8.17 14.96
C LEU A 327 11.34 7.14 16.07
N LEU A 328 12.00 5.98 15.98
CA LEU A 328 11.89 4.92 17.00
C LEU A 328 12.26 5.41 18.42
N ALA A 329 13.13 6.41 18.54
CA ALA A 329 13.48 7.04 19.81
C ALA A 329 12.35 7.89 20.43
N THR A 330 11.23 8.09 19.74
CA THR A 330 10.07 8.85 20.26
C THR A 330 9.11 8.02 21.12
N ILE A 331 9.26 6.70 21.19
CA ILE A 331 8.39 5.82 22.02
C ILE A 331 8.31 6.30 23.48
N PRO A 332 9.42 6.65 24.17
CA PRO A 332 9.36 7.16 25.54
C PRO A 332 8.56 8.46 25.68
N ILE A 333 8.55 9.31 24.63
CA ILE A 333 7.80 10.57 24.64
C ILE A 333 6.30 10.30 24.77
N GLY A 334 5.77 9.34 24.01
CA GLY A 334 4.36 8.94 24.13
C GLY A 334 4.05 8.25 25.45
N ARG A 335 4.97 7.40 25.91
CA ARG A 335 4.79 6.62 27.15
C ARG A 335 4.78 7.48 28.42
N PHE A 336 5.67 8.47 28.50
CA PHE A 336 5.85 9.27 29.72
C PHE A 336 5.26 10.68 29.61
N GLY A 337 5.11 11.20 28.39
CA GLY A 337 4.54 12.51 28.08
C GLY A 337 3.07 12.39 27.66
N SER A 338 2.78 12.68 26.39
CA SER A 338 1.44 12.58 25.83
C SER A 338 1.45 12.20 24.34
N ALA A 339 0.30 11.77 23.84
CA ALA A 339 0.08 11.47 22.42
C ALA A 339 0.41 12.68 21.53
N LEU A 340 -0.06 13.88 21.89
CA LEU A 340 0.24 15.12 21.17
C LEU A 340 1.75 15.36 21.07
N VAL A 341 2.48 15.27 22.20
CA VAL A 341 3.93 15.58 22.20
C VAL A 341 4.70 14.57 21.34
N GLN A 342 4.30 13.29 21.37
CA GLN A 342 4.92 12.29 20.50
C GLN A 342 4.66 12.59 19.00
N ILE A 343 3.41 12.87 18.61
CA ILE A 343 3.06 13.17 17.21
C ILE A 343 3.75 14.46 16.74
N ALA A 344 3.79 15.49 17.57
CA ALA A 344 4.49 16.73 17.27
C ALA A 344 6.00 16.50 17.06
N ALA A 345 6.62 15.66 17.90
CA ALA A 345 8.02 15.26 17.73
C ALA A 345 8.25 14.48 16.42
N ILE A 346 7.37 13.53 16.09
CA ILE A 346 7.40 12.79 14.84
C ILE A 346 7.31 13.74 13.63
N ALA A 347 6.37 14.68 13.66
CA ALA A 347 6.21 15.69 12.60
C ALA A 347 7.49 16.52 12.43
N ALA A 348 8.05 17.03 13.53
CA ALA A 348 9.28 17.82 13.50
C ALA A 348 10.47 17.03 12.94
N ILE A 349 10.62 15.75 13.34
CA ILE A 349 11.68 14.86 12.84
C ILE A 349 11.54 14.66 11.34
N LEU A 350 10.34 14.31 10.85
CA LEU A 350 10.13 14.07 9.43
C LEU A 350 10.37 15.32 8.58
N ILE A 351 9.93 16.49 9.04
CA ILE A 351 10.19 17.76 8.36
C ILE A 351 11.69 18.07 8.36
N ALA A 352 12.39 17.92 9.49
CA ALA A 352 13.83 18.18 9.56
C ALA A 352 14.62 17.29 8.60
N TYR A 353 14.38 15.97 8.59
CA TYR A 353 15.05 15.06 7.68
C TYR A 353 14.68 15.30 6.21
N GLY A 354 13.40 15.60 5.92
CA GLY A 354 12.95 15.96 4.58
C GLY A 354 13.64 17.22 4.07
N MET A 355 13.71 18.28 4.87
CA MET A 355 14.41 19.51 4.53
C MET A 355 15.91 19.29 4.31
N LEU A 356 16.56 18.47 5.14
CA LEU A 356 17.97 18.11 4.97
C LEU A 356 18.20 17.35 3.65
N GLU A 357 17.34 16.40 3.32
CA GLU A 357 17.40 15.66 2.05
C GLU A 357 17.20 16.59 0.85
N THR A 358 16.20 17.46 0.87
CA THR A 358 15.93 18.43 -0.20
C THR A 358 17.09 19.40 -0.40
N ARG A 359 17.65 19.94 0.69
CA ARG A 359 18.85 20.81 0.63
C ARG A 359 20.06 20.09 0.06
N HIS A 360 20.26 18.81 0.39
CA HIS A 360 21.35 18.01 -0.18
C HIS A 360 21.19 17.88 -1.70
N ARG A 361 19.99 17.54 -2.16
CA ARG A 361 19.70 17.37 -3.59
C ARG A 361 19.90 18.66 -4.39
N HIS A 362 19.48 19.81 -3.86
CA HIS A 362 19.75 21.09 -4.52
C HIS A 362 21.23 21.44 -4.63
N ARG A 363 22.06 21.02 -3.66
CA ARG A 363 23.53 21.23 -3.70
C ARG A 363 24.25 20.23 -4.60
N HIS A 364 23.67 19.04 -4.77
CA HIS A 364 24.23 17.94 -5.56
C HIS A 364 23.17 17.38 -6.52
N PRO A 365 22.79 18.15 -7.55
CA PRO A 365 21.77 17.72 -8.51
C PRO A 365 22.22 16.45 -9.22
N GLY A 366 21.28 15.51 -9.41
CA GLY A 366 21.57 14.27 -10.11
C GLY A 366 21.83 14.51 -11.61
N PRO A 367 22.38 13.51 -12.33
CA PRO A 367 22.64 13.61 -13.77
C PRO A 367 21.39 13.93 -14.60
N LEU A 368 20.22 13.43 -14.17
CA LEU A 368 18.92 13.69 -14.80
C LEU A 368 18.48 15.15 -14.56
N ASP A 369 18.52 15.61 -13.31
CA ASP A 369 18.14 16.97 -12.91
C ASP A 369 19.02 18.03 -13.61
N ALA A 370 20.31 17.73 -13.82
CA ALA A 370 21.24 18.59 -14.56
C ALA A 370 20.97 18.64 -16.07
N HIS A 371 20.48 17.54 -16.67
CA HIS A 371 20.08 17.51 -18.06
C HIS A 371 18.76 18.27 -18.28
N THR A 372 17.78 18.14 -17.39
CA THR A 372 16.52 18.88 -17.49
C THR A 372 16.76 20.38 -17.33
N ALA A 373 17.55 20.78 -16.33
CA ALA A 373 17.90 22.18 -16.11
C ALA A 373 18.69 22.80 -17.28
N SER A 374 19.57 22.04 -17.94
CA SER A 374 20.31 22.53 -19.11
C SER A 374 19.44 22.66 -20.36
N VAL A 375 18.50 21.74 -20.57
CA VAL A 375 17.51 21.80 -21.66
C VAL A 375 16.54 22.96 -21.46
N GLU A 376 16.10 23.20 -20.23
CA GLU A 376 15.20 24.30 -19.90
C GLU A 376 15.88 25.66 -20.01
N ALA A 377 17.15 25.76 -19.57
CA ALA A 377 17.98 26.95 -19.77
C ALA A 377 18.32 27.24 -21.24
N ALA A 378 18.29 26.22 -22.12
CA ALA A 378 18.55 26.35 -23.55
C ALA A 378 17.30 26.70 -24.38
N ARG A 379 16.11 26.81 -23.77
CA ARG A 379 14.92 27.27 -24.49
C ARG A 379 15.00 28.79 -24.74
N PRO A 380 14.88 29.26 -26.00
CA PRO A 380 14.81 30.69 -26.28
C PRO A 380 13.55 31.28 -25.62
N ARG A 381 13.71 32.45 -24.98
CA ARG A 381 12.64 33.18 -24.29
C ARG A 381 11.57 33.70 -25.24
#